data_AF-A0A431M6D0-F1
#
_entry.id   AF-A0A431M6D0-F1
#
_cell.length_a   1.000
_cell.length_b   1.000
_cell.length_c   1.000
_cell.angle_alpha   90.00
_cell.angle_beta   90.00
_cell.angle_gamma   90.00
#
_symmetry.space_group_name_H-M   'P 1'
#
loop_
_entity.id
_entity.type
_entity.pdbx_description
1 polymer ?
#
loop_
_entity_poly.entity_id
_entity_poly.type
_entity_poly.pdbx_seq_one_letter_code
_entity_poly.pdbx_strand_id
1 'polypeptide(L)'
;MLDMAAYLCLFALPVVAFASRLPPYFRDPMRHTELAFAAFGLHLGNYFWSGVAKLQIGPHPWTWILENQTHKTMLYALENGTLPIGHIPWLVDHIYSTAGFLVIPLNFSIVAFQLFAIVCVFRMSWLKITSIFYDIFHAGIYILGGLFFWPWVWNNFTILLSASRQRTEVSLMAKLMCVLVILLGDVSGFPRSARLAWFDVTDVRRTYFQAVTSDGRTLAVPPSFFLTHSFGVSQGYMDMAAHEGQYRPTIWASAATYDRQLSSGTCPAPGPIDPKLVETEQKREERLDTVKHFVRAQHEKMKAREAIFGADNFYFRSHHHPSNPFLFSEFNRLNLKDVVAYNLVVESACLRLDHGKVEKTVVNRVVDRFDVE
;
A
#
# COMPACT_ATOMS: atom_id res chain seq x y z
N MET A 1 -4.86 -17.84 -8.95
CA MET A 1 -4.85 -16.45 -9.43
C MET A 1 -3.54 -16.24 -10.18
N LEU A 2 -3.60 -16.16 -11.51
CA LEU A 2 -2.47 -15.73 -12.33
C LEU A 2 -2.03 -14.33 -11.88
N ASP A 3 -0.72 -14.08 -11.87
CA ASP A 3 -0.15 -12.76 -11.59
C ASP A 3 -0.82 -11.73 -12.51
N MET A 4 -1.13 -10.53 -12.01
CA MET A 4 -1.79 -9.49 -12.81
C MET A 4 -0.93 -9.12 -14.04
N ALA A 5 0.40 -9.26 -13.94
CA ALA A 5 1.31 -9.12 -15.07
C ALA A 5 1.07 -10.20 -16.15
N ALA A 6 0.86 -11.46 -15.73
CA ALA A 6 0.48 -12.54 -16.63
C ALA A 6 -0.90 -12.29 -17.24
N TYR A 7 -1.86 -11.75 -16.48
CA TYR A 7 -3.14 -11.31 -17.02
C TYR A 7 -2.98 -10.24 -18.10
N LEU A 8 -2.20 -9.18 -17.86
CA LEU A 8 -2.00 -8.10 -18.83
C LEU A 8 -1.32 -8.60 -20.12
N CYS A 9 -0.31 -9.47 -20.01
CA CYS A 9 0.34 -10.10 -21.16
C CYS A 9 -0.59 -11.05 -21.92
N LEU A 10 -1.33 -11.89 -21.19
CA LEU A 10 -2.26 -12.86 -21.78
C LEU A 10 -3.54 -12.20 -22.32
N PHE A 11 -3.89 -10.98 -21.90
CA PHE A 11 -5.05 -10.25 -22.42
C PHE A 11 -4.71 -9.47 -23.69
N ALA A 12 -3.46 -9.00 -23.82
CA ALA A 12 -3.00 -8.34 -25.05
C ALA A 12 -3.00 -9.29 -26.26
N LEU A 13 -2.69 -10.58 -26.07
CA LEU A 13 -2.64 -11.57 -27.14
C LEU A 13 -4.01 -11.83 -27.81
N PRO A 14 -5.12 -12.07 -27.08
CA PRO A 14 -6.47 -12.09 -27.61
C PRO A 14 -6.85 -10.76 -28.26
N VAL A 15 -6.55 -9.62 -27.62
CA VAL A 15 -6.90 -8.32 -28.22
C VAL A 15 -6.24 -8.15 -29.59
N VAL A 16 -4.97 -8.54 -29.75
CA VAL A 16 -4.27 -8.51 -31.04
C VAL A 16 -4.85 -9.56 -32.01
N ALA A 17 -5.13 -10.78 -31.56
CA ALA A 17 -5.68 -11.85 -32.40
C ALA A 17 -7.11 -11.54 -32.88
N PHE A 18 -7.91 -10.87 -32.06
CA PHE A 18 -9.30 -10.49 -32.34
C PHE A 18 -9.45 -9.07 -32.89
N ALA A 19 -8.40 -8.23 -32.87
CA ALA A 19 -8.45 -6.86 -33.41
C ALA A 19 -8.89 -6.83 -34.88
N SER A 20 -8.45 -7.82 -35.66
CA SER A 20 -8.86 -7.99 -37.06
C SER A 20 -10.35 -8.32 -37.22
N ARG A 21 -11.00 -8.83 -36.18
CA ARG A 21 -12.43 -9.20 -36.16
C ARG A 21 -13.31 -8.16 -35.47
N LEU A 22 -12.72 -7.10 -34.91
CA LEU A 22 -13.51 -6.02 -34.33
C LEU A 22 -14.30 -5.29 -35.44
N PRO A 23 -15.53 -4.83 -35.14
CA PRO A 23 -16.33 -4.03 -36.06
C PRO A 23 -15.53 -2.88 -36.69
N PRO A 24 -15.85 -2.45 -37.92
CA PRO A 24 -15.13 -1.38 -38.62
C PRO A 24 -14.97 -0.10 -37.79
N TYR A 25 -15.93 0.17 -36.90
CA TYR A 25 -15.89 1.26 -35.92
C TYR A 25 -14.62 1.25 -35.05
N PHE A 26 -14.15 0.08 -34.63
CA PHE A 26 -12.93 -0.11 -33.84
C PHE A 26 -11.70 -0.29 -34.71
N ARG A 27 -11.73 0.03 -36.01
CA ARG A 27 -10.54 0.08 -36.86
C ARG A 27 -10.09 1.52 -37.12
N ASP A 28 -10.89 2.51 -36.74
CA ASP A 28 -10.57 3.92 -36.87
C ASP A 28 -9.53 4.35 -35.80
N PRO A 29 -8.33 4.79 -36.22
CA PRO A 29 -7.28 5.25 -35.29
C PRO A 29 -7.72 6.40 -34.37
N MET A 30 -8.67 7.24 -34.81
CA MET A 30 -9.21 8.30 -33.95
C MET A 30 -9.96 7.71 -32.76
N ARG A 31 -10.75 6.65 -32.99
CA ARG A 31 -11.50 5.95 -31.94
C ARG A 31 -10.58 5.22 -30.98
N HIS A 32 -9.47 4.65 -31.47
CA HIS A 32 -8.43 4.09 -30.59
C HIS A 32 -7.84 5.12 -29.65
N THR A 33 -7.58 6.33 -30.16
CA THR A 33 -7.06 7.43 -29.36
C THR A 33 -8.06 7.86 -28.29
N GLU A 34 -9.34 7.97 -28.64
CA GLU A 34 -10.42 8.29 -27.69
C GLU A 34 -10.54 7.24 -26.58
N LEU A 35 -10.52 5.94 -26.93
CA LEU A 35 -10.55 4.84 -25.97
C LEU A 35 -9.30 4.82 -25.07
N ALA A 36 -8.13 5.06 -25.64
CA ALA A 36 -6.88 5.14 -24.88
C ALA A 36 -6.92 6.30 -23.87
N PHE A 37 -7.43 7.46 -24.27
CA PHE A 37 -7.56 8.61 -23.37
C PHE A 37 -8.64 8.40 -22.31
N ALA A 38 -9.73 7.70 -22.61
CA ALA A 38 -10.67 7.27 -21.58
C ALA A 38 -10.00 6.33 -20.55
N ALA A 39 -9.19 5.37 -21.00
CA ALA A 39 -8.42 4.51 -20.11
C ALA A 39 -7.36 5.28 -19.30
N PHE A 40 -6.70 6.28 -19.90
CA PHE A 40 -5.81 7.18 -19.18
C PHE A 40 -6.58 7.94 -18.10
N GLY A 41 -7.81 8.36 -18.38
CA GLY A 41 -8.68 9.02 -17.41
C GLY A 41 -9.00 8.15 -16.19
N LEU A 42 -9.24 6.85 -16.39
CA LEU A 42 -9.43 5.90 -15.27
C LEU A 42 -8.20 5.83 -14.37
N HIS A 43 -7.01 5.80 -14.96
CA HIS A 43 -5.76 5.75 -14.21
C HIS A 43 -5.45 7.08 -13.51
N LEU A 44 -5.50 8.19 -14.26
CA LEU A 44 -5.24 9.56 -13.79
C LEU A 44 -6.25 10.01 -12.72
N GLY A 45 -7.48 9.47 -12.76
CA GLY A 45 -8.50 9.70 -11.74
C GLY A 45 -8.05 9.33 -10.34
N ASN A 46 -7.24 8.28 -10.18
CA ASN A 46 -6.68 7.88 -8.89
C ASN A 46 -5.77 8.95 -8.30
N TYR A 47 -4.97 9.63 -9.12
CA TYR A 47 -4.11 10.73 -8.68
C TYR A 47 -4.92 11.97 -8.36
N PHE A 48 -5.83 12.37 -9.26
CA PHE A 48 -6.66 13.55 -9.08
C PHE A 48 -7.47 13.48 -7.79
N TRP A 49 -8.23 12.39 -7.59
CA TRP A 49 -9.07 12.23 -6.42
C TRP A 49 -8.28 12.01 -5.13
N SER A 50 -7.08 11.45 -5.19
CA SER A 50 -6.16 11.42 -4.05
C SER A 50 -5.64 12.82 -3.69
N GLY A 51 -5.43 13.70 -4.67
CA GLY A 51 -5.08 15.11 -4.44
C GLY A 51 -6.23 15.87 -3.80
N VAL A 52 -7.45 15.71 -4.32
CA VAL A 52 -8.66 16.30 -3.73
C VAL A 52 -8.88 15.81 -2.30
N ALA A 53 -8.73 14.50 -2.04
CA ALA A 53 -8.88 13.96 -0.69
C ALA A 53 -7.88 14.55 0.32
N LYS A 54 -6.64 14.85 -0.11
CA LYS A 54 -5.64 15.52 0.74
C LYS A 54 -6.02 16.97 1.07
N LEU A 55 -6.67 17.67 0.15
CA LEU A 55 -7.22 19.00 0.45
C LEU A 55 -8.44 18.95 1.40
N GLN A 56 -9.09 17.80 1.55
CA GLN A 56 -10.35 17.67 2.31
C GLN A 56 -10.20 17.04 3.70
N ILE A 57 -9.09 16.37 3.98
CA ILE A 57 -8.93 15.58 5.22
C ILE A 57 -8.71 16.45 6.48
N GLY A 58 -8.29 17.71 6.32
CA GLY A 58 -8.07 18.65 7.41
C GLY A 58 -9.10 19.76 7.46
N PRO A 59 -9.07 20.62 8.50
CA PRO A 59 -9.94 21.79 8.61
C PRO A 59 -9.72 22.82 7.49
N HIS A 60 -8.54 22.81 6.84
CA HIS A 60 -8.21 23.69 5.74
C HIS A 60 -7.60 22.94 4.56
N PRO A 61 -7.74 23.46 3.31
CA PRO A 61 -7.14 22.84 2.11
C PRO A 61 -5.64 22.61 2.19
N TRP A 62 -4.93 23.44 2.94
CA TRP A 62 -3.47 23.35 3.12
C TRP A 62 -3.04 22.49 4.30
N THR A 63 -3.95 21.99 5.15
CA THR A 63 -3.59 21.23 6.36
C THR A 63 -2.71 20.04 6.02
N TRP A 64 -3.09 19.20 5.05
CA TRP A 64 -2.26 18.05 4.70
C TRP A 64 -0.88 18.45 4.17
N ILE A 65 -0.80 19.55 3.42
CA ILE A 65 0.47 20.04 2.86
C ILE A 65 1.42 20.49 3.97
N LEU A 66 0.91 21.33 4.90
CA LEU A 66 1.74 22.01 5.90
C LEU A 66 2.00 21.17 7.14
N GLU A 67 1.11 20.23 7.46
CA GLU A 67 1.11 19.57 8.77
C GLU A 67 1.31 18.06 8.70
N ASN A 68 1.10 17.42 7.54
CA ASN A 68 1.38 15.99 7.42
C ASN A 68 2.89 15.73 7.42
N GLN A 69 3.33 14.83 8.30
CA GLN A 69 4.73 14.48 8.47
C GLN A 69 5.05 13.21 7.70
N THR A 70 4.97 13.26 6.36
CA THR A 70 5.00 12.08 5.48
C THR A 70 6.20 11.15 5.67
N HIS A 71 7.35 11.69 6.06
CA HIS A 71 8.55 10.89 6.38
C HIS A 71 8.36 9.92 7.56
N LYS A 72 7.41 10.19 8.49
CA LYS A 72 7.10 9.30 9.62
C LYS A 72 6.60 7.91 9.20
N THR A 73 6.09 7.78 7.98
CA THR A 73 5.68 6.49 7.40
C THR A 73 6.83 5.47 7.38
N MET A 74 8.09 5.94 7.33
CA MET A 74 9.29 5.10 7.40
C MET A 74 9.35 4.28 8.69
N LEU A 75 8.88 4.82 9.82
CA LEU A 75 8.92 4.13 11.10
C LEU A 75 8.05 2.87 11.07
N TYR A 76 6.83 3.01 10.55
CA TYR A 76 5.94 1.88 10.39
C TYR A 76 6.47 0.89 9.35
N ALA A 77 7.03 1.36 8.24
CA ALA A 77 7.63 0.48 7.22
C ALA A 77 8.83 -0.32 7.76
N LEU A 78 9.65 0.27 8.64
CA LEU A 78 10.73 -0.43 9.36
C LEU A 78 10.18 -1.50 10.29
N GLU A 79 9.23 -1.14 11.17
CA GLU A 79 8.60 -2.09 12.10
C GLU A 79 7.90 -3.22 11.34
N ASN A 80 7.22 -2.90 10.24
CA ASN A 80 6.55 -3.89 9.41
C ASN A 80 7.50 -4.77 8.60
N GLY A 81 8.79 -4.41 8.58
CA GLY A 81 9.83 -5.10 7.83
C GLY A 81 9.69 -4.94 6.32
N THR A 82 9.06 -3.87 5.83
CA THR A 82 8.83 -3.62 4.39
C THR A 82 9.72 -2.51 3.83
N LEU A 83 10.43 -1.76 4.68
CA LEU A 83 11.32 -0.70 4.21
C LEU A 83 12.52 -1.31 3.44
N PRO A 84 12.73 -0.99 2.15
CA PRO A 84 13.76 -1.65 1.32
C PRO A 84 15.18 -1.43 1.82
N ILE A 85 15.43 -0.24 2.37
CA ILE A 85 16.73 0.19 2.91
C ILE A 85 16.87 -0.08 4.42
N GLY A 86 15.89 -0.71 5.06
CA GLY A 86 15.81 -0.81 6.52
C GLY A 86 16.98 -1.54 7.19
N HIS A 87 17.74 -2.35 6.45
CA HIS A 87 18.94 -3.03 6.95
C HIS A 87 20.21 -2.16 6.91
N ILE A 88 20.11 -0.90 6.48
CA ILE A 88 21.23 0.05 6.37
C ILE A 88 20.94 1.26 7.29
N PRO A 89 21.24 1.20 8.60
CA PRO A 89 20.77 2.18 9.58
C PRO A 89 21.18 3.63 9.27
N TRP A 90 22.44 3.87 8.88
CA TRP A 90 22.90 5.23 8.57
C TRP A 90 22.14 5.85 7.39
N LEU A 91 21.74 5.05 6.40
CA LEU A 91 21.00 5.51 5.23
C LEU A 91 19.55 5.80 5.58
N VAL A 92 18.94 4.95 6.43
CA VAL A 92 17.61 5.18 6.99
C VAL A 92 17.57 6.53 7.75
N ASP A 93 18.54 6.76 8.62
CA ASP A 93 18.64 7.98 9.43
C ASP A 93 18.81 9.24 8.56
N HIS A 94 19.70 9.16 7.58
CA HIS A 94 19.93 10.24 6.62
C HIS A 94 18.66 10.56 5.82
N ILE A 95 18.03 9.56 5.21
CA ILE A 95 16.83 9.75 4.39
C ILE A 95 15.65 10.26 5.23
N TYR A 96 15.45 9.72 6.43
CA TYR A 96 14.40 10.17 7.35
C TYR A 96 14.57 11.65 7.69
N SER A 97 15.78 12.06 8.05
CA SER A 97 16.11 13.45 8.41
C SER A 97 15.96 14.40 7.23
N THR A 98 16.48 14.03 6.06
CA THR A 98 16.35 14.84 4.83
C THR A 98 14.89 14.96 4.38
N ALA A 99 14.13 13.87 4.42
CA ALA A 99 12.70 13.89 4.09
C ALA A 99 11.90 14.74 5.08
N GLY A 100 12.28 14.73 6.37
CA GLY A 100 11.73 15.62 7.39
C GLY A 100 11.99 17.09 7.08
N PHE A 101 13.21 17.44 6.69
CA PHE A 101 13.57 18.81 6.29
C PHE A 101 12.80 19.28 5.03
N LEU A 102 12.59 18.38 4.06
CA LEU A 102 11.91 18.67 2.80
C LEU A 102 10.40 18.39 2.82
N VAL A 103 9.81 18.10 3.98
CA VAL A 103 8.45 17.54 4.04
C VAL A 103 7.39 18.44 3.41
N ILE A 104 7.43 19.75 3.67
CA ILE A 104 6.47 20.71 3.11
C ILE A 104 6.62 20.84 1.58
N PRO A 105 7.81 21.11 1.01
CA PRO A 105 7.94 21.19 -0.45
C PRO A 105 7.62 19.86 -1.15
N LEU A 106 7.91 18.71 -0.53
CA LEU A 106 7.51 17.40 -1.04
C LEU A 106 5.98 17.25 -1.05
N ASN A 107 5.31 17.53 0.08
CA ASN A 107 3.86 17.44 0.19
C ASN A 107 3.15 18.38 -0.80
N PHE A 108 3.64 19.62 -0.94
CA PHE A 108 3.12 20.58 -1.91
C PHE A 108 3.25 20.03 -3.33
N SER A 109 4.43 19.52 -3.70
CA SER A 109 4.68 18.94 -5.03
C SER A 109 3.75 17.76 -5.30
N ILE A 110 3.55 16.87 -4.32
CA ILE A 110 2.65 15.72 -4.42
C ILE A 110 1.23 16.18 -4.72
N VAL A 111 0.67 17.11 -3.94
CA VAL A 111 -0.70 17.60 -4.12
C VAL A 111 -0.83 18.35 -5.45
N ALA A 112 0.12 19.23 -5.78
CA ALA A 112 0.12 19.99 -7.02
C ALA A 112 0.09 19.08 -8.26
N PHE A 113 0.97 18.08 -8.33
CA PHE A 113 1.00 17.14 -9.45
C PHE A 113 -0.21 16.21 -9.46
N GLN A 114 -0.76 15.81 -8.31
CA GLN A 114 -1.99 15.04 -8.23
C GLN A 114 -3.18 15.81 -8.81
N LEU A 115 -3.34 17.08 -8.46
CA LEU A 115 -4.40 17.94 -9.02
C LEU A 115 -4.16 18.25 -10.50
N PHE A 116 -2.90 18.39 -10.91
CA PHE A 116 -2.53 18.63 -12.30
C PHE A 116 -2.88 17.46 -13.24
N ALA A 117 -3.17 16.26 -12.71
CA ALA A 117 -3.61 15.08 -13.48
C ALA A 117 -4.75 15.39 -14.46
N ILE A 118 -5.68 16.26 -14.08
CA ILE A 118 -6.84 16.61 -14.90
C ILE A 118 -6.48 17.53 -16.09
N VAL A 119 -5.42 18.33 -15.95
CA VAL A 119 -5.00 19.31 -16.96
C VAL A 119 -3.86 18.77 -17.84
N CYS A 120 -3.08 17.81 -17.35
CA CYS A 120 -1.87 17.35 -18.05
C CYS A 120 -2.15 16.77 -19.45
N VAL A 121 -3.36 16.26 -19.68
CA VAL A 121 -3.77 15.63 -20.96
C VAL A 121 -3.91 16.61 -22.12
N PHE A 122 -4.03 17.91 -21.85
CA PHE A 122 -4.20 18.91 -22.91
C PHE A 122 -2.94 19.13 -23.75
N ARG A 123 -1.76 18.82 -23.21
CA ARG A 123 -0.48 18.88 -23.93
C ARG A 123 0.33 17.60 -23.69
N MET A 124 0.83 16.99 -24.77
CA MET A 124 1.59 15.73 -24.66
C MET A 124 2.86 15.87 -23.82
N SER A 125 3.51 17.04 -23.84
CA SER A 125 4.66 17.31 -22.97
C SER A 125 4.28 17.26 -21.49
N TRP A 126 3.13 17.83 -21.12
CA TRP A 126 2.63 17.80 -19.74
C TRP A 126 2.30 16.38 -19.31
N LEU A 127 1.56 15.62 -20.12
CA LEU A 127 1.23 14.22 -19.84
C LEU A 127 2.49 13.37 -19.60
N LYS A 128 3.54 13.55 -20.43
CA LYS A 128 4.82 12.85 -20.27
C LYS A 128 5.53 13.23 -18.97
N ILE A 129 5.66 14.53 -18.68
CA ILE A 129 6.30 15.03 -17.45
C ILE A 129 5.55 14.51 -16.22
N THR A 130 4.23 14.58 -16.22
CA THR A 130 3.38 14.09 -15.14
C THR A 130 3.51 12.58 -14.94
N SER A 131 3.59 11.79 -16.01
CA SER A 131 3.79 10.33 -15.92
C SER A 131 5.14 9.98 -15.29
N ILE A 132 6.22 10.66 -15.72
CA ILE A 132 7.56 10.51 -15.13
C ILE A 132 7.55 10.91 -13.66
N PHE A 133 6.93 12.03 -13.33
CA PHE A 133 6.80 12.47 -11.94
C PHE A 133 6.09 11.43 -11.09
N TYR A 134 4.99 10.85 -11.57
CA TYR A 134 4.29 9.81 -10.82
C TYR A 134 5.18 8.59 -10.60
N ASP A 135 5.98 8.15 -11.56
CA ASP A 135 6.89 7.02 -11.34
C ASP A 135 7.98 7.33 -10.31
N ILE A 136 8.55 8.54 -10.35
CA ILE A 136 9.47 9.03 -9.32
C ILE A 136 8.77 9.07 -7.95
N PHE A 137 7.51 9.52 -7.91
CA PHE A 137 6.69 9.56 -6.70
C PHE A 137 6.45 8.16 -6.12
N HIS A 138 6.10 7.15 -6.93
CA HIS A 138 5.95 5.77 -6.44
C HIS A 138 7.28 5.18 -5.98
N ALA A 139 8.40 5.50 -6.65
CA ALA A 139 9.72 5.11 -6.17
C ALA A 139 10.02 5.74 -4.80
N GLY A 140 9.68 7.02 -4.61
CA GLY A 140 9.76 7.70 -3.32
C GLY A 140 8.88 7.04 -2.25
N ILE A 141 7.62 6.73 -2.57
CA ILE A 141 6.72 5.98 -1.68
C ILE A 141 7.30 4.61 -1.33
N TYR A 142 7.95 3.92 -2.26
CA TYR A 142 8.56 2.62 -1.98
C TYR A 142 9.78 2.75 -1.06
N ILE A 143 10.65 3.73 -1.30
CA ILE A 143 11.86 3.97 -0.49
C ILE A 143 11.49 4.43 0.91
N LEU A 144 10.48 5.30 1.07
CA LEU A 144 10.08 5.86 2.36
C LEU A 144 9.04 4.99 3.08
N GLY A 145 8.06 4.46 2.37
CA GLY A 145 6.93 3.73 2.96
C GLY A 145 6.98 2.23 2.78
N GLY A 146 7.91 1.66 2.00
CA GLY A 146 7.90 0.21 1.71
C GLY A 146 6.66 -0.26 0.94
N LEU A 147 5.94 0.67 0.31
CA LEU A 147 4.73 0.40 -0.47
C LEU A 147 5.09 0.34 -1.96
N PHE A 148 4.90 -0.82 -2.59
CA PHE A 148 5.27 -1.07 -3.98
C PHE A 148 4.05 -1.07 -4.91
N PHE A 149 3.74 0.12 -5.45
CA PHE A 149 2.66 0.36 -6.40
C PHE A 149 3.04 -0.01 -7.85
N TRP A 150 3.67 -1.16 -8.07
CA TRP A 150 4.15 -1.54 -9.41
C TRP A 150 3.09 -1.53 -10.53
N PRO A 151 1.80 -1.84 -10.29
CA PRO A 151 0.79 -1.72 -11.35
C PRO A 151 0.56 -0.27 -11.79
N TRP A 152 0.68 0.68 -10.86
CA TRP A 152 0.55 2.11 -11.16
C TRP A 152 1.75 2.59 -11.98
N VAL A 153 2.95 2.16 -11.59
CA VAL A 153 4.18 2.45 -12.35
C VAL A 153 4.08 1.89 -13.77
N TRP A 154 3.60 0.65 -13.91
CA TRP A 154 3.36 0.04 -15.21
C TRP A 154 2.40 0.88 -16.07
N ASN A 155 1.27 1.30 -15.50
CA ASN A 155 0.29 2.13 -16.22
C ASN A 155 0.88 3.49 -16.64
N ASN A 156 1.59 4.19 -15.75
CA ASN A 156 2.27 5.44 -16.10
C ASN A 156 3.29 5.23 -17.23
N PHE A 157 4.06 4.15 -17.17
CA PHE A 157 5.00 3.79 -18.22
C PHE A 157 4.29 3.55 -19.56
N THR A 158 3.14 2.87 -19.58
CA THR A 158 2.35 2.70 -20.81
C THR A 158 1.80 4.02 -21.36
N ILE A 159 1.38 4.95 -20.49
CA ILE A 159 0.97 6.31 -20.88
C ILE A 159 2.15 7.06 -21.49
N LEU A 160 3.30 7.06 -20.81
CA LEU A 160 4.53 7.70 -21.27
C LEU A 160 4.96 7.18 -22.65
N LEU A 161 4.94 5.87 -22.83
CA LEU A 161 5.30 5.22 -24.08
C LEU A 161 4.32 5.58 -25.22
N SER A 162 3.03 5.56 -24.92
CA SER A 162 1.97 5.92 -25.88
C SER A 162 2.07 7.38 -26.28
N ALA A 163 2.19 8.30 -25.31
CA ALA A 163 2.34 9.73 -25.54
C ALA A 163 3.64 10.08 -26.28
N SER A 164 4.71 9.28 -26.11
CA SER A 164 5.99 9.49 -26.80
C SER A 164 5.97 8.98 -28.25
N ARG A 165 5.09 8.04 -28.57
CA ARG A 165 4.91 7.51 -29.95
C ARG A 165 3.79 8.20 -30.71
N GLN A 166 2.99 9.02 -30.05
CA GLN A 166 1.93 9.80 -30.67
C GLN A 166 2.53 10.83 -31.64
N ARG A 167 2.29 10.64 -32.95
CA ARG A 167 2.80 11.53 -34.01
C ARG A 167 1.78 12.55 -34.50
N THR A 168 0.49 12.24 -34.36
CA THR A 168 -0.61 13.10 -34.77
C THR A 168 -1.18 13.85 -33.57
N GLU A 169 -1.78 15.00 -33.82
CA GLU A 169 -2.47 15.74 -32.77
C GLU A 169 -3.63 14.91 -32.20
N VAL A 170 -3.69 14.85 -30.87
CA VAL A 170 -4.80 14.23 -30.16
C VAL A 170 -6.02 15.14 -30.23
N SER A 171 -7.14 14.60 -30.68
CA SER A 171 -8.40 15.33 -30.80
C SER A 171 -8.83 15.94 -29.47
N LEU A 172 -9.53 17.08 -29.53
CA LEU A 172 -10.11 17.69 -28.33
C LEU A 172 -11.11 16.74 -27.65
N MET A 173 -11.87 15.96 -28.43
CA MET A 173 -12.81 14.98 -27.90
C MET A 173 -12.12 13.93 -27.03
N ALA A 174 -10.99 13.36 -27.46
CA ALA A 174 -10.23 12.40 -26.66
C ALA A 174 -9.75 13.01 -25.34
N LYS A 175 -9.25 14.26 -25.37
CA LYS A 175 -8.83 14.99 -24.16
C LYS A 175 -9.99 15.22 -23.21
N LEU A 176 -11.15 15.67 -23.72
CA LEU A 176 -12.36 15.90 -22.94
C LEU A 176 -12.92 14.59 -22.36
N MET A 177 -12.86 13.48 -23.11
CA MET A 177 -13.23 12.15 -22.60
C MET A 177 -12.35 11.73 -21.43
N CYS A 178 -11.04 11.96 -21.50
CA CYS A 178 -10.16 11.70 -20.37
C CYS A 178 -10.56 12.51 -19.13
N VAL A 179 -10.79 13.81 -19.28
CA VAL A 179 -11.22 14.69 -18.19
C VAL A 179 -12.56 14.24 -17.59
N LEU A 180 -13.53 13.91 -18.45
CA LEU A 180 -14.84 13.43 -18.03
C LEU A 180 -14.70 12.14 -17.21
N VAL A 181 -13.89 11.18 -17.67
CA VAL A 181 -13.66 9.92 -16.95
C VAL A 181 -12.97 10.16 -15.60
N ILE A 182 -11.99 11.07 -15.53
CA ILE A 182 -11.37 11.49 -14.25
C ILE A 182 -12.45 11.97 -13.29
N LEU A 183 -13.34 12.86 -13.73
CA LEU A 183 -14.39 13.44 -12.89
C LEU A 183 -15.46 12.42 -12.48
N LEU A 184 -15.84 11.49 -13.37
CA LEU A 184 -16.83 10.45 -13.09
C LEU A 184 -16.32 9.35 -12.15
N GLY A 185 -14.99 9.27 -11.96
CA GLY A 185 -14.34 8.27 -11.12
C GLY A 185 -14.75 8.26 -9.65
N ASP A 186 -15.37 9.33 -9.13
CA ASP A 186 -15.90 9.36 -7.75
C ASP A 186 -17.43 9.30 -7.67
N VAL A 187 -18.14 9.75 -8.72
CA VAL A 187 -19.60 9.94 -8.69
C VAL A 187 -20.39 8.66 -8.98
N SER A 188 -19.83 7.74 -9.76
CA SER A 188 -20.60 6.68 -10.43
C SER A 188 -20.49 5.29 -9.80
N GLY A 189 -19.72 5.13 -8.72
CA GLY A 189 -19.51 3.81 -8.10
C GLY A 189 -18.77 2.79 -8.97
N PHE A 190 -18.28 3.17 -10.17
CA PHE A 190 -17.66 2.25 -11.12
C PHE A 190 -16.53 2.88 -11.95
N PRO A 191 -15.31 2.33 -11.90
CA PRO A 191 -14.59 1.92 -10.68
C PRO A 191 -14.24 3.15 -9.83
N ARG A 192 -14.49 3.05 -8.52
CA ARG A 192 -14.22 4.15 -7.58
C ARG A 192 -12.73 4.49 -7.58
N SER A 193 -12.38 5.71 -7.95
CA SER A 193 -11.01 6.20 -7.90
C SER A 193 -10.46 6.12 -6.47
N ALA A 194 -9.18 5.78 -6.35
CA ALA A 194 -8.52 5.74 -5.06
C ALA A 194 -8.51 7.13 -4.41
N ARG A 195 -8.90 7.20 -3.14
CA ARG A 195 -8.82 8.40 -2.29
C ARG A 195 -7.78 8.21 -1.20
N LEU A 196 -6.52 8.30 -1.60
CA LEU A 196 -5.39 8.08 -0.69
C LEU A 196 -5.06 9.38 0.04
N ALA A 197 -5.74 9.61 1.16
CA ALA A 197 -5.46 10.69 2.09
C ALA A 197 -5.53 10.17 3.53
N TRP A 198 -4.45 10.38 4.25
CA TRP A 198 -4.28 10.10 5.67
C TRP A 198 -3.13 10.96 6.18
N PHE A 199 -3.01 11.07 7.50
CA PHE A 199 -1.83 11.63 8.14
C PHE A 199 -0.90 10.52 8.61
N ASP A 200 0.40 10.73 8.48
CA ASP A 200 1.44 9.80 8.92
C ASP A 200 1.79 10.11 10.39
N VAL A 201 1.54 9.12 11.26
CA VAL A 201 1.67 9.24 12.71
C VAL A 201 2.72 8.29 13.26
N THR A 202 3.26 8.60 14.44
CA THR A 202 4.24 7.76 15.16
C THR A 202 3.62 6.83 16.19
N ASP A 203 2.37 7.06 16.56
CA ASP A 203 1.57 6.34 17.55
C ASP A 203 0.61 5.38 16.83
N VAL A 204 1.10 4.16 16.63
CA VAL A 204 0.55 3.19 15.69
C VAL A 204 -0.12 2.03 16.40
N ARG A 205 -1.16 1.48 15.77
CA ARG A 205 -1.58 0.10 16.02
C ARG A 205 -1.12 -0.78 14.86
N ARG A 206 -0.49 -1.89 15.18
CA ARG A 206 -0.09 -2.92 14.22
C ARG A 206 -0.77 -4.25 14.55
N THR A 207 -1.17 -4.96 13.51
CA THR A 207 -1.57 -6.36 13.59
C THR A 207 -0.60 -7.18 12.75
N TYR A 208 0.08 -8.18 13.34
CA TYR A 208 1.11 -8.97 12.65
C TYR A 208 1.21 -10.39 13.22
N PHE A 209 1.92 -11.27 12.53
CA PHE A 209 2.15 -12.65 13.00
C PHE A 209 3.56 -12.84 13.54
N GLN A 210 3.66 -13.69 14.57
CA GLN A 210 4.90 -14.29 15.03
C GLN A 210 4.80 -15.81 14.91
N ALA A 211 5.85 -16.48 14.44
CA ALA A 211 5.97 -17.93 14.50
C ALA A 211 6.51 -18.32 15.88
N VAL A 212 5.87 -19.30 16.52
CA VAL A 212 6.33 -19.90 17.76
C VAL A 212 6.99 -21.23 17.42
N THR A 213 8.23 -21.38 17.85
CA THR A 213 9.04 -22.57 17.57
C THR A 213 8.96 -23.57 18.73
N SER A 214 9.35 -24.81 18.46
CA SER A 214 9.38 -25.90 19.45
C SER A 214 10.32 -25.65 20.63
N ASP A 215 11.36 -24.82 20.42
CA ASP A 215 12.28 -24.35 21.47
C ASP A 215 11.76 -23.14 22.27
N GLY A 216 10.56 -22.64 21.95
CA GLY A 216 9.90 -21.54 22.65
C GLY A 216 10.23 -20.14 22.10
N ARG A 217 11.12 -19.99 21.12
CA ARG A 217 11.36 -18.68 20.48
C ARG A 217 10.13 -18.20 19.71
N THR A 218 9.93 -16.88 19.70
CA THR A 218 8.93 -16.18 18.90
C THR A 218 9.60 -15.30 17.85
N LEU A 219 9.38 -15.58 16.58
CA LEU A 219 10.03 -14.88 15.46
C LEU A 219 9.00 -14.12 14.63
N ALA A 220 9.27 -12.87 14.25
CA ALA A 220 8.37 -12.11 13.39
C ALA A 220 8.23 -12.78 12.01
N VAL A 221 7.01 -12.93 11.52
CA VAL A 221 6.74 -13.54 10.21
C VAL A 221 6.72 -12.45 9.13
N PRO A 222 7.48 -12.57 8.03
CA PRO A 222 7.41 -11.65 6.91
C PRO A 222 6.00 -11.64 6.32
N PRO A 223 5.36 -10.48 6.09
CA PRO A 223 4.06 -10.45 5.41
C PRO A 223 4.05 -11.17 4.05
N SER A 224 5.18 -11.20 3.34
CA SER A 224 5.33 -11.91 2.06
C SER A 224 5.13 -13.43 2.17
N PHE A 225 5.36 -14.02 3.35
CA PHE A 225 5.06 -15.42 3.66
C PHE A 225 3.60 -15.78 3.33
N PHE A 226 2.68 -14.82 3.40
CA PHE A 226 1.25 -15.02 3.13
C PHE A 226 0.86 -14.90 1.65
N LEU A 227 1.82 -14.75 0.74
CA LEU A 227 1.62 -14.77 -0.71
C LEU A 227 0.51 -13.82 -1.20
N THR A 228 -0.63 -14.36 -1.65
CA THR A 228 -1.77 -13.58 -2.18
C THR A 228 -2.42 -12.73 -1.10
N HIS A 229 -2.24 -13.12 0.17
CA HIS A 229 -2.81 -12.47 1.34
C HIS A 229 -1.83 -11.50 2.00
N SER A 230 -0.62 -11.32 1.44
CA SER A 230 0.40 -10.46 2.05
C SER A 230 -0.10 -9.03 2.26
N PHE A 231 -0.87 -8.49 1.30
CA PHE A 231 -1.48 -7.16 1.41
C PHE A 231 -2.45 -7.08 2.60
N GLY A 232 -3.37 -8.04 2.74
CA GLY A 232 -4.31 -8.07 3.85
C GLY A 232 -3.63 -8.23 5.21
N VAL A 233 -2.61 -9.10 5.30
CA VAL A 233 -1.85 -9.31 6.54
C VAL A 233 -1.07 -8.05 6.93
N SER A 234 -0.35 -7.45 6.00
CA SER A 234 0.44 -6.23 6.27
C SER A 234 -0.39 -4.98 6.52
N GLN A 235 -1.65 -4.94 6.07
CA GLN A 235 -2.63 -3.89 6.41
C GLN A 235 -3.35 -4.14 7.74
N GLY A 236 -3.12 -5.30 8.37
CA GLY A 236 -3.77 -5.66 9.63
C GLY A 236 -5.20 -6.17 9.50
N TYR A 237 -5.66 -6.56 8.30
CA TYR A 237 -7.02 -7.07 8.08
C TYR A 237 -7.36 -8.38 8.80
N MET A 238 -6.37 -9.01 9.44
CA MET A 238 -6.58 -10.16 10.32
C MET A 238 -7.29 -9.77 11.63
N ASP A 239 -7.17 -8.51 12.05
CA ASP A 239 -7.87 -7.95 13.20
C ASP A 239 -8.05 -6.44 13.05
N MET A 240 -9.27 -6.07 12.62
CA MET A 240 -9.76 -4.69 12.55
C MET A 240 -10.78 -4.38 13.65
N ALA A 241 -10.94 -5.25 14.64
CA ALA A 241 -11.84 -5.03 15.76
C ALA A 241 -11.27 -3.95 16.70
N ALA A 242 -12.12 -3.17 17.36
CA ALA A 242 -11.66 -2.26 18.40
C ALA A 242 -11.39 -3.04 19.69
N HIS A 243 -10.24 -2.79 20.34
CA HIS A 243 -9.77 -3.50 21.54
C HIS A 243 -9.45 -2.50 22.64
N GLU A 244 -9.92 -2.74 23.86
CA GLU A 244 -9.68 -1.85 25.00
C GLU A 244 -8.17 -1.59 25.21
N GLY A 245 -7.83 -0.32 25.43
CA GLY A 245 -6.43 0.09 25.56
C GLY A 245 -5.60 -0.04 24.28
N GLN A 246 -6.20 -0.20 23.10
CA GLN A 246 -5.52 -0.15 21.80
C GLN A 246 -5.93 1.09 21.02
N TYR A 247 -5.03 1.64 20.21
CA TYR A 247 -5.40 2.65 19.23
C TYR A 247 -6.39 2.08 18.21
N ARG A 248 -7.17 2.96 17.59
CA ARG A 248 -8.11 2.56 16.54
C ARG A 248 -7.36 1.88 15.38
N PRO A 249 -7.89 0.78 14.84
CA PRO A 249 -7.26 0.12 13.70
C PRO A 249 -7.35 1.03 12.47
N THR A 250 -6.22 1.21 11.80
CA THR A 250 -6.12 1.97 10.57
C THR A 250 -5.26 1.23 9.56
N ILE A 251 -5.52 1.49 8.30
CA ILE A 251 -4.71 1.01 7.19
C ILE A 251 -3.32 1.66 7.30
N TRP A 252 -2.28 0.85 7.16
CA TRP A 252 -0.88 1.27 7.20
C TRP A 252 -0.50 2.11 8.44
N ALA A 253 -1.17 1.87 9.57
CA ALA A 253 -0.99 2.61 10.82
C ALA A 253 -0.99 4.14 10.68
N SER A 254 -1.88 4.63 9.84
CA SER A 254 -2.08 6.05 9.56
C SER A 254 -3.17 6.67 10.45
N ALA A 255 -3.38 7.98 10.36
CA ALA A 255 -4.51 8.67 10.95
C ALA A 255 -5.48 9.17 9.87
N ALA A 256 -6.75 8.75 9.97
CA ALA A 256 -7.82 9.18 9.06
C ALA A 256 -8.47 10.51 9.48
N THR A 257 -8.15 11.04 10.66
CA THR A 257 -8.74 12.27 11.21
C THR A 257 -7.66 13.24 11.67
N TYR A 258 -7.96 14.54 11.55
CA TYR A 258 -7.06 15.60 11.97
C TYR A 258 -6.83 15.63 13.49
N ASP A 259 -7.86 15.37 14.31
CA ASP A 259 -7.72 15.30 15.77
C ASP A 259 -6.68 14.25 16.20
N ARG A 260 -6.61 13.13 15.49
CA ARG A 260 -5.61 12.09 15.76
C ARG A 260 -4.21 12.58 15.40
N GLN A 261 -4.06 13.29 14.28
CA GLN A 261 -2.79 13.89 13.86
C GLN A 261 -2.24 14.89 14.88
N LEU A 262 -3.11 15.71 15.50
CA LEU A 262 -2.70 16.68 16.52
C LEU A 262 -2.05 16.02 17.75
N SER A 263 -2.43 14.79 18.06
CA SER A 263 -1.84 14.01 19.14
C SER A 263 -0.59 13.22 18.72
N SER A 264 -0.15 13.36 17.46
CA SER A 264 0.91 12.50 16.97
C SER A 264 2.26 12.79 17.62
N GLY A 265 2.91 11.73 18.11
CA GLY A 265 4.21 11.83 18.77
C GLY A 265 4.16 12.21 20.25
N THR A 266 2.99 12.57 20.79
CA THR A 266 2.82 12.76 22.25
C THR A 266 2.47 11.47 22.98
N CYS A 267 2.22 10.38 22.24
CA CYS A 267 1.92 9.07 22.79
C CYS A 267 0.75 9.06 23.76
N PRO A 268 -0.40 9.66 23.38
CA PRO A 268 -1.54 9.71 24.29
C PRO A 268 -1.99 8.29 24.62
N ALA A 269 -2.50 8.08 25.84
CA ALA A 269 -3.20 6.85 26.17
C ALA A 269 -4.36 6.65 25.16
N PRO A 270 -4.61 5.42 24.69
CA PRO A 270 -5.73 5.13 23.81
C PRO A 270 -7.05 5.59 24.45
N GLY A 271 -7.83 6.37 23.70
CA GLY A 271 -9.10 6.89 24.18
C GLY A 271 -10.15 5.79 24.36
N PRO A 272 -11.28 6.09 25.01
CA PRO A 272 -12.37 5.16 25.17
C PRO A 272 -12.90 4.69 23.81
N ILE A 273 -13.33 3.44 23.76
CA ILE A 273 -13.87 2.81 22.56
C ILE A 273 -15.36 3.03 22.55
N ASP A 274 -15.90 3.35 21.36
CA ASP A 274 -17.35 3.32 21.16
C ASP A 274 -17.82 1.86 21.38
N PRO A 275 -18.68 1.58 22.36
CA PRO A 275 -19.16 0.23 22.64
C PRO A 275 -19.76 -0.48 21.42
N LYS A 276 -20.24 0.27 20.42
CA LYS A 276 -20.77 -0.28 19.17
C LYS A 276 -19.69 -0.83 18.23
N LEU A 277 -18.44 -0.41 18.42
CA LEU A 277 -17.28 -0.87 17.65
C LEU A 277 -16.56 -2.05 18.32
N VAL A 278 -16.90 -2.35 19.57
CA VAL A 278 -16.38 -3.52 20.28
C VAL A 278 -16.99 -4.77 19.64
N GLU A 279 -16.12 -5.72 19.31
CA GLU A 279 -16.54 -7.01 18.77
C GLU A 279 -17.30 -7.80 19.84
N THR A 280 -18.42 -8.43 19.45
CA THR A 280 -19.13 -9.35 20.35
C THR A 280 -18.35 -10.65 20.49
N GLU A 281 -18.48 -11.36 21.63
CA GLU A 281 -17.73 -12.60 21.83
C GLU A 281 -17.95 -13.62 20.71
N GLN A 282 -19.19 -13.79 20.23
CA GLN A 282 -19.50 -14.66 19.10
C GLN A 282 -18.72 -14.26 17.82
N LYS A 283 -18.66 -12.96 17.48
CA LYS A 283 -17.93 -12.50 16.30
C LYS A 283 -16.42 -12.70 16.46
N ARG A 284 -15.92 -12.52 17.70
CA ARG A 284 -14.54 -12.81 18.05
C ARG A 284 -14.21 -14.28 17.84
N GLU A 285 -15.05 -15.20 18.33
CA GLU A 285 -14.89 -16.63 18.11
C GLU A 285 -14.89 -16.98 16.61
N GLU A 286 -15.84 -16.46 15.84
CA GLU A 286 -15.92 -16.67 14.38
C GLU A 286 -14.67 -16.15 13.64
N ARG A 287 -14.17 -14.97 14.02
CA ARG A 287 -12.95 -14.38 13.46
C ARG A 287 -11.73 -15.22 13.81
N LEU A 288 -11.56 -15.61 15.07
CA LEU A 288 -10.43 -16.40 15.53
C LEU A 288 -10.44 -17.79 14.87
N ASP A 289 -11.59 -18.42 14.70
CA ASP A 289 -11.71 -19.68 13.98
C ASP A 289 -11.32 -19.51 12.49
N THR A 290 -11.76 -18.44 11.85
CA THR A 290 -11.36 -18.11 10.47
C THR A 290 -9.85 -17.92 10.35
N VAL A 291 -9.23 -17.16 11.26
CA VAL A 291 -7.78 -16.94 11.27
C VAL A 291 -7.03 -18.25 11.53
N LYS A 292 -7.50 -19.09 12.46
CA LYS A 292 -6.93 -20.41 12.74
C LYS A 292 -6.88 -21.28 11.49
N HIS A 293 -8.00 -21.40 10.77
CA HIS A 293 -8.07 -22.16 9.53
C HIS A 293 -7.14 -21.58 8.45
N PHE A 294 -7.13 -20.25 8.31
CA PHE A 294 -6.24 -19.55 7.37
C PHE A 294 -4.77 -19.83 7.64
N VAL A 295 -4.32 -19.67 8.89
CA VAL A 295 -2.91 -19.84 9.28
C VAL A 295 -2.46 -21.29 9.09
N ARG A 296 -3.28 -22.28 9.49
CA ARG A 296 -2.98 -23.70 9.28
C ARG A 296 -2.82 -24.04 7.80
N ALA A 297 -3.79 -23.61 6.97
CA ALA A 297 -3.72 -23.83 5.53
C ALA A 297 -2.50 -23.14 4.89
N GLN A 298 -2.14 -21.94 5.37
CA GLN A 298 -0.98 -21.22 4.87
C GLN A 298 0.33 -21.89 5.31
N HIS A 299 0.43 -22.40 6.54
CA HIS A 299 1.59 -23.13 7.04
C HIS A 299 1.87 -24.38 6.20
N GLU A 300 0.86 -25.24 6.00
CA GLU A 300 0.98 -26.46 5.19
C GLU A 300 1.33 -26.14 3.74
N LYS A 301 0.70 -25.11 3.16
CA LYS A 301 1.06 -24.61 1.83
C LYS A 301 2.52 -24.17 1.75
N MET A 302 3.06 -23.58 2.81
CA MET A 302 4.44 -23.09 2.82
C MET A 302 5.45 -24.23 2.98
N LYS A 303 5.16 -25.23 3.81
CA LYS A 303 5.93 -26.49 3.85
C LYS A 303 5.98 -27.18 2.48
N ALA A 304 4.83 -27.31 1.82
CA ALA A 304 4.77 -27.91 0.48
C ALA A 304 5.55 -27.10 -0.56
N ARG A 305 5.47 -25.77 -0.50
CA ARG A 305 6.22 -24.90 -1.42
C ARG A 305 7.72 -24.90 -1.16
N GLU A 306 8.15 -24.94 0.10
CA GLU A 306 9.56 -25.05 0.46
C GLU A 306 10.15 -26.37 -0.06
N ALA A 307 9.42 -27.47 0.01
CA ALA A 307 9.85 -28.76 -0.55
C ALA A 307 10.04 -28.74 -2.08
N ILE A 308 9.33 -27.87 -2.80
CA ILE A 308 9.37 -27.78 -4.28
C ILE A 308 10.35 -26.71 -4.76
N PHE A 309 10.31 -25.53 -4.15
CA PHE A 309 11.00 -24.32 -4.62
C PHE A 309 12.16 -23.88 -3.72
N GLY A 310 12.37 -24.56 -2.58
CA GLY A 310 13.33 -24.16 -1.56
C GLY A 310 12.78 -23.12 -0.58
N ALA A 311 13.59 -22.85 0.46
CA ALA A 311 13.35 -21.80 1.44
C ALA A 311 13.25 -20.42 0.76
N ASP A 312 12.60 -19.46 1.43
CA ASP A 312 12.52 -18.06 0.99
C ASP A 312 11.82 -17.82 -0.37
N ASN A 313 11.21 -18.85 -0.97
CA ASN A 313 10.55 -18.74 -2.28
C ASN A 313 9.43 -17.68 -2.34
N PHE A 314 8.89 -17.30 -1.19
CA PHE A 314 7.84 -16.29 -1.09
C PHE A 314 8.34 -14.87 -1.37
N TYR A 315 9.65 -14.58 -1.31
CA TYR A 315 10.20 -13.26 -1.64
C TYR A 315 10.19 -12.94 -3.15
N PHE A 316 10.19 -13.97 -4.02
CA PHE A 316 10.31 -13.77 -5.47
C PHE A 316 9.01 -13.35 -6.15
N ARG A 317 7.91 -13.30 -5.40
CA ARG A 317 6.64 -12.84 -5.93
C ARG A 317 6.58 -11.31 -5.88
N SER A 318 5.94 -10.71 -6.88
CA SER A 318 5.59 -9.30 -6.80
C SER A 318 4.49 -9.08 -5.75
N HIS A 319 4.86 -8.38 -4.67
CA HIS A 319 3.97 -8.02 -3.58
C HIS A 319 3.71 -6.53 -3.56
N HIS A 320 2.51 -6.12 -3.15
CA HIS A 320 2.25 -4.70 -2.91
C HIS A 320 3.06 -4.16 -1.72
N HIS A 321 3.28 -4.98 -0.70
CA HIS A 321 4.16 -4.68 0.44
C HIS A 321 5.22 -5.78 0.55
N PRO A 322 6.29 -5.71 -0.26
CA PRO A 322 7.34 -6.71 -0.24
C PRO A 322 8.10 -6.62 1.08
N SER A 323 8.32 -7.77 1.70
CA SER A 323 9.11 -7.86 2.92
C SER A 323 10.60 -7.74 2.57
N ASN A 324 11.34 -6.99 3.38
CA ASN A 324 12.79 -6.88 3.26
C ASN A 324 13.43 -8.15 3.85
N PRO A 325 14.06 -9.03 3.06
CA PRO A 325 14.62 -10.29 3.56
C PRO A 325 15.67 -10.08 4.64
N PHE A 326 16.40 -8.96 4.62
CA PHE A 326 17.44 -8.67 5.59
C PHE A 326 16.88 -8.30 6.98
N LEU A 327 15.61 -7.86 7.06
CA LEU A 327 14.94 -7.56 8.33
C LEU A 327 14.31 -8.79 9.01
N PHE A 328 14.28 -9.94 8.32
CA PHE A 328 13.71 -11.20 8.82
C PHE A 328 14.74 -12.34 8.86
N SER A 329 16.02 -12.00 9.06
CA SER A 329 17.12 -12.98 8.99
C SER A 329 16.97 -14.18 9.92
N GLU A 330 16.36 -14.02 11.09
CA GLU A 330 16.08 -15.14 12.00
C GLU A 330 14.97 -16.05 11.49
N PHE A 331 13.90 -15.48 10.92
CA PHE A 331 12.82 -16.25 10.31
C PHE A 331 13.29 -16.99 9.06
N ASN A 332 14.16 -16.39 8.24
CA ASN A 332 14.65 -17.02 7.01
C ASN A 332 15.56 -18.24 7.30
N ARG A 333 16.11 -18.34 8.51
CA ARG A 333 16.88 -19.51 8.98
C ARG A 333 16.00 -20.57 9.66
N LEU A 334 14.71 -20.29 9.83
CA LEU A 334 13.78 -21.19 10.50
C LEU A 334 13.42 -22.35 9.59
N ASN A 335 13.52 -23.57 10.10
CA ASN A 335 12.90 -24.72 9.46
C ASN A 335 11.41 -24.72 9.81
N LEU A 336 10.53 -24.70 8.82
CA LEU A 336 9.08 -24.66 9.07
C LEU A 336 8.57 -25.86 9.87
N LYS A 337 9.30 -26.99 9.91
CA LYS A 337 8.96 -28.14 10.75
C LYS A 337 9.09 -27.86 12.25
N ASP A 338 9.87 -26.85 12.62
CA ASP A 338 10.07 -26.48 14.02
C ASP A 338 9.00 -25.49 14.51
N VAL A 339 8.07 -25.05 13.66
CA VAL A 339 6.99 -24.13 14.02
C VAL A 339 5.81 -24.92 14.58
N VAL A 340 5.48 -24.66 15.85
CA VAL A 340 4.38 -25.34 16.56
C VAL A 340 3.09 -24.51 16.58
N ALA A 341 3.23 -23.18 16.47
CA ALA A 341 2.09 -22.26 16.45
C ALA A 341 2.43 -20.94 15.77
N TYR A 342 1.40 -20.13 15.50
CA TYR A 342 1.55 -18.72 15.18
C TYR A 342 0.75 -17.88 16.16
N ASN A 343 1.34 -16.77 16.58
CA ASN A 343 0.68 -15.75 17.38
C ASN A 343 0.23 -14.62 16.44
N LEU A 344 -1.06 -14.29 16.45
CA LEU A 344 -1.55 -13.01 15.95
C LEU A 344 -1.37 -11.98 17.06
N VAL A 345 -0.55 -10.97 16.79
CA VAL A 345 -0.23 -9.91 17.74
C VAL A 345 -0.92 -8.62 17.30
N VAL A 346 -1.72 -8.05 18.19
CA VAL A 346 -2.24 -6.68 18.08
C VAL A 346 -1.48 -5.82 19.08
N GLU A 347 -0.72 -4.84 18.57
CA GLU A 347 0.18 -4.03 19.38
C GLU A 347 -0.03 -2.56 19.06
N SER A 348 -0.34 -1.77 20.09
CA SER A 348 -0.31 -0.32 20.04
C SER A 348 1.00 0.15 20.63
N ALA A 349 1.71 0.99 19.89
CA ALA A 349 3.01 1.45 20.31
C ALA A 349 3.32 2.84 19.76
N CYS A 350 4.24 3.49 20.44
CA CYS A 350 4.87 4.70 19.97
C CYS A 350 6.23 4.41 19.36
N LEU A 351 6.44 4.93 18.16
CA LEU A 351 7.65 4.74 17.38
C LEU A 351 8.48 6.01 17.39
N ARG A 352 9.78 5.85 17.58
CA ARG A 352 10.79 6.90 17.39
C ARG A 352 11.92 6.33 16.55
N LEU A 353 12.55 7.14 15.71
CA LEU A 353 13.82 6.75 15.11
C LEU A 353 14.96 7.09 16.06
N ASP A 354 15.86 6.14 16.26
CA ASP A 354 17.12 6.32 16.98
C ASP A 354 18.24 5.64 16.18
N HIS A 355 19.17 6.44 15.64
CA HIS A 355 20.33 5.97 14.86
C HIS A 355 19.95 4.96 13.76
N GLY A 356 18.88 5.25 13.01
CA GLY A 356 18.40 4.39 11.92
C GLY A 356 17.66 3.12 12.35
N LYS A 357 17.38 2.94 13.65
CA LYS A 357 16.54 1.87 14.18
C LYS A 357 15.29 2.45 14.80
N VAL A 358 14.21 1.68 14.79
CA VAL A 358 12.99 2.09 15.48
C VAL A 358 13.11 1.71 16.95
N GLU A 359 12.99 2.71 17.81
CA GLU A 359 12.66 2.51 19.21
C GLU A 359 11.15 2.48 19.37
N LYS A 360 10.69 1.54 20.18
CA LYS A 360 9.27 1.26 20.36
C LYS A 360 8.90 1.24 21.83
N THR A 361 7.97 2.10 22.21
CA THR A 361 7.33 2.07 23.52
C THR A 361 5.95 1.43 23.36
N VAL A 362 5.81 0.19 23.82
CA VAL A 362 4.54 -0.55 23.76
C VAL A 362 3.57 0.04 24.78
N VAL A 363 2.40 0.42 24.30
CA VAL A 363 1.28 0.93 25.10
C VAL A 363 0.41 -0.24 25.55
N ASN A 364 0.07 -1.14 24.63
CA ASN A 364 -0.70 -2.33 24.91
C ASN A 364 -0.42 -3.41 23.87
N ARG A 365 -0.54 -4.68 24.26
CA ARG A 365 -0.28 -5.83 23.41
C ARG A 365 -1.26 -6.96 23.73
N VAL A 366 -1.98 -7.42 22.72
CA VAL A 366 -2.87 -8.58 22.77
C VAL A 366 -2.30 -9.66 21.86
N VAL A 367 -2.40 -10.91 22.30
CA VAL A 367 -1.86 -12.06 21.57
C VAL A 367 -2.91 -13.17 21.53
N ASP A 368 -3.30 -13.56 20.32
CA ASP A 368 -4.11 -14.75 20.07
C ASP A 368 -3.22 -15.83 19.45
N ARG A 369 -3.21 -17.04 20.04
CA ARG A 369 -2.35 -18.15 19.62
C ARG A 369 -3.12 -19.17 18.77
N PHE A 370 -2.49 -19.64 17.70
CA PHE A 370 -3.02 -20.66 16.79
C PHE A 370 -2.02 -21.79 16.58
N ASP A 371 -2.26 -22.95 17.18
CA ASP A 371 -1.41 -24.14 16.99
C ASP A 371 -1.58 -24.73 15.59
N VAL A 372 -0.47 -25.15 14.99
CA VAL A 372 -0.41 -25.69 13.60
C VAL A 372 0.00 -27.16 13.51
N GLU A 373 0.31 -27.78 14.65
CA GLU A 373 0.47 -29.24 14.77
C GLU A 373 -0.86 -30.00 14.68
#